data_AF-A0AAX3UDH3-F1
#
_entry.id   AF-A0AAX3UDH3-F1
#
_cell.length_a   1.000
_cell.length_b   1.000
_cell.length_c   1.000
_cell.angle_alpha   90.00
_cell.angle_beta   90.00
_cell.angle_gamma   90.00
#
_symmetry.space_group_name_H-M   'P 1'
#
loop_
_entity.id
_entity.type
_entity.pdbx_description
1 polymer ?
#
loop_
_entity_poly.entity_id
_entity_poly.type
_entity_poly.pdbx_seq_one_letter_code
_entity_poly.pdbx_strand_id
1 'polypeptide(L)'
;MVEQSVAYLVPLVESSEAVIETLSDFNTNINKQRIEKLFNKLIPDYQGGQSNQKYENMLYQSVFNYDSNSESYEYTYKITPALRLSEYYLGEIFEKIDGGHECVVNKWGYHRFNNAFEPTSEHHLKSSFKDILSDDEKVRFVESLYNFYNSERSKYFHTNDDALDTLTVDSNQEAKDILKEAFELFDKYYIYFV
;
A
#
# COMPACT_ATOMS: atom_id res chain seq x y z
N MET A 1 18.42 3.37 26.59
CA MET A 1 17.43 2.27 26.59
C MET A 1 17.87 1.08 25.74
N VAL A 2 18.28 1.27 24.48
CA VAL A 2 18.75 0.15 23.62
C VAL A 2 20.03 -0.50 24.19
N GLU A 3 21.04 0.29 24.59
CA GLU A 3 22.29 -0.23 25.17
C GLU A 3 22.06 -1.03 26.47
N GLN A 4 21.14 -0.58 27.31
CA GLN A 4 20.78 -1.29 28.55
C GLN A 4 20.05 -2.60 28.25
N SER A 5 19.20 -2.63 27.22
CA SER A 5 18.47 -3.84 26.82
C SER A 5 19.40 -4.87 26.18
N VAL A 6 20.35 -4.42 25.35
CA VAL A 6 21.38 -5.29 24.76
C VAL A 6 22.29 -5.88 25.84
N ALA A 7 22.74 -5.08 26.81
CA ALA A 7 23.54 -5.56 27.93
C ALA A 7 22.82 -6.62 28.80
N TYR A 8 21.48 -6.59 28.86
CA TYR A 8 20.67 -7.59 29.55
C TYR A 8 20.48 -8.89 28.76
N LEU A 9 20.56 -8.83 27.43
CA LEU A 9 20.36 -9.99 26.56
C LEU A 9 21.65 -10.78 26.33
N VAL A 10 22.81 -10.11 26.31
CA VAL A 10 24.14 -10.74 26.13
C VAL A 10 24.45 -11.90 27.09
N PRO A 11 24.05 -11.88 28.37
CA PRO A 11 24.28 -13.01 29.28
C PRO A 11 23.31 -14.19 29.06
N LEU A 12 22.22 -13.99 28.31
CA LEU A 12 21.16 -14.98 28.10
C LEU A 12 21.40 -15.86 26.86
N VAL A 13 22.43 -15.55 26.08
CA VAL A 13 22.84 -16.30 24.89
C VAL A 13 24.10 -17.10 25.20
N GLU A 14 24.14 -18.34 24.71
CA GLU A 14 25.07 -19.38 25.18
C GLU A 14 26.54 -19.15 24.77
N SER A 15 26.79 -18.27 23.80
CA SER A 15 28.14 -17.93 23.33
C SER A 15 28.21 -16.53 22.72
N SER A 16 29.44 -16.01 22.63
CA SER A 16 29.76 -14.74 21.95
C SER A 16 29.34 -14.78 20.47
N GLU A 17 29.48 -15.92 19.82
CA GLU A 17 29.07 -16.15 18.43
C GLU A 17 27.55 -16.09 18.28
N ALA A 18 26.78 -16.68 19.22
CA ALA A 18 25.33 -16.61 19.24
C ALA A 18 24.82 -15.18 19.52
N VAL A 19 25.54 -14.42 20.35
CA VAL A 19 25.29 -12.98 20.56
C VAL A 19 25.47 -12.22 19.25
N ILE A 20 26.56 -12.47 18.52
CA ILE A 20 26.86 -11.80 17.25
C ILE A 20 25.80 -12.17 16.20
N GLU A 21 25.44 -13.44 16.07
CA GLU A 21 24.38 -13.91 15.16
C GLU A 21 23.04 -13.23 15.48
N THR A 22 22.61 -13.29 16.74
CA THR A 22 21.36 -12.67 17.21
C THR A 22 21.35 -11.16 16.99
N LEU A 23 22.44 -10.45 17.34
CA LEU A 23 22.52 -9.00 17.14
C LEU A 23 22.68 -8.61 15.67
N SER A 24 23.23 -9.49 14.83
CA SER A 24 23.31 -9.28 13.37
C SER A 24 21.93 -9.37 12.72
N ASP A 25 21.06 -10.26 13.21
CA ASP A 25 19.65 -10.32 12.81
C ASP A 25 18.89 -9.05 13.23
N PHE A 26 19.26 -8.43 14.35
CA PHE A 26 18.71 -7.13 14.77
C PHE A 26 19.33 -5.92 14.05
N ASN A 27 20.49 -6.07 13.41
CA ASN A 27 21.18 -4.99 12.70
C ASN A 27 20.74 -4.92 11.23
N THR A 28 19.44 -4.78 11.00
CA THR A 28 18.88 -4.57 9.66
C THR A 28 19.15 -3.14 9.20
N ASN A 29 20.36 -2.86 8.73
CA ASN A 29 20.55 -1.71 7.86
C ASN A 29 19.73 -1.96 6.59
N ILE A 30 18.51 -1.41 6.52
CA ILE A 30 17.73 -1.36 5.29
C ILE A 30 18.63 -0.77 4.23
N ASN A 31 18.97 -1.56 3.21
CA ASN A 31 19.75 -1.08 2.10
C ASN A 31 18.86 -0.18 1.22
N LYS A 32 18.71 1.09 1.64
CA LYS A 32 17.84 2.07 1.00
C LYS A 32 18.14 2.22 -0.49
N GLN A 33 19.41 2.20 -0.87
CA GLN A 33 19.82 2.26 -2.28
C GLN A 33 19.30 1.06 -3.10
N ARG A 34 19.28 -0.14 -2.51
CA ARG A 34 18.68 -1.32 -3.17
C ARG A 34 17.17 -1.16 -3.31
N ILE A 35 16.50 -0.64 -2.28
CA ILE A 35 15.06 -0.37 -2.32
C ILE A 35 14.73 0.71 -3.36
N GLU A 36 15.48 1.80 -3.43
CA GLU A 36 15.34 2.85 -4.45
C GLU A 36 15.53 2.30 -5.87
N LYS A 37 16.55 1.45 -6.07
CA LYS A 37 16.78 0.78 -7.36
C LYS A 37 15.64 -0.16 -7.74
N LEU A 38 15.06 -0.87 -6.78
CA LEU A 38 13.92 -1.75 -7.03
C LEU A 38 12.64 -0.95 -7.29
N PHE A 39 12.43 0.12 -6.53
CA PHE A 39 11.33 1.06 -6.71
C PHE A 39 11.30 1.61 -8.14
N ASN A 40 12.43 2.13 -8.65
CA ASN A 40 12.54 2.63 -10.02
C ASN A 40 12.32 1.57 -11.11
N LYS A 41 12.40 0.27 -10.76
CA LYS A 41 12.07 -0.83 -11.68
C LYS A 41 10.59 -1.21 -11.64
N LEU A 42 9.97 -1.10 -10.48
CA LEU A 42 8.57 -1.47 -10.26
C LEU A 42 7.60 -0.36 -10.65
N ILE A 43 8.04 0.90 -10.50
CA ILE A 43 7.24 2.11 -10.78
C ILE A 43 8.13 3.07 -11.61
N PRO A 44 8.52 2.68 -12.84
CA PRO A 44 9.45 3.44 -13.67
C PRO A 44 8.95 4.84 -14.05
N ASP A 45 7.63 5.06 -14.11
CA ASP A 45 7.06 6.35 -14.50
C ASP A 45 6.96 7.35 -13.34
N TYR A 46 7.43 6.98 -12.14
CA TYR A 46 7.58 7.91 -11.02
C TYR A 46 8.51 9.08 -11.36
N GLN A 47 7.94 10.27 -11.56
CA GLN A 47 8.70 11.48 -11.94
C GLN A 47 9.41 12.18 -10.77
N GLY A 48 9.34 11.66 -9.54
CA GLY A 48 9.85 12.33 -8.35
C GLY A 48 9.00 13.52 -7.90
N GLY A 49 9.31 14.07 -6.72
CA GLY A 49 8.80 15.37 -6.32
C GLY A 49 7.36 15.39 -5.80
N GLN A 50 6.86 14.27 -5.26
CA GLN A 50 5.67 14.34 -4.40
C GLN A 50 5.99 15.29 -3.24
N SER A 51 5.22 16.36 -3.08
CA SER A 51 5.47 17.42 -2.08
C SER A 51 5.46 16.93 -0.63
N ASN A 52 5.10 15.66 -0.41
CA ASN A 52 4.90 15.07 0.91
C ASN A 52 5.74 13.80 1.12
N GLN A 53 6.79 13.95 1.93
CA GLN A 53 7.71 12.89 2.36
C GLN A 53 7.01 11.65 2.94
N LYS A 54 5.81 11.79 3.53
CA LYS A 54 5.08 10.66 4.10
C LYS A 54 4.62 9.68 3.02
N TYR A 55 4.23 10.16 1.84
CA TYR A 55 3.83 9.30 0.73
C TYR A 55 5.03 8.57 0.13
N GLU A 56 6.14 9.28 -0.08
CA GLU A 56 7.38 8.65 -0.52
C GLU A 56 7.85 7.56 0.44
N ASN A 57 7.77 7.81 1.75
CA ASN A 57 8.11 6.80 2.76
C ASN A 57 7.19 5.57 2.67
N MET A 58 5.89 5.75 2.40
CA MET A 58 4.97 4.63 2.20
C MET A 58 5.26 3.85 0.92
N LEU A 59 5.68 4.52 -0.16
CA LEU A 59 6.09 3.86 -1.40
C LEU A 59 7.32 2.99 -1.17
N TYR A 60 8.38 3.56 -0.59
CA TYR A 60 9.59 2.80 -0.26
C TYR A 60 9.30 1.67 0.74
N GLN A 61 8.41 1.90 1.73
CA GLN A 61 8.00 0.85 2.66
C GLN A 61 7.26 -0.29 1.93
N SER A 62 6.40 0.02 0.96
CA SER A 62 5.70 -0.99 0.16
C SER A 62 6.70 -1.83 -0.64
N VAL A 63 7.69 -1.18 -1.28
CA VAL A 63 8.75 -1.89 -2.02
C VAL A 63 9.64 -2.72 -1.09
N PHE A 64 9.97 -2.20 0.09
CA PHE A 64 10.67 -2.98 1.11
C PHE A 64 9.88 -4.21 1.55
N ASN A 65 8.58 -4.07 1.78
CA ASN A 65 7.71 -5.17 2.17
C ASN A 65 7.62 -6.25 1.07
N TYR A 66 7.57 -5.83 -0.20
CA TYR A 66 7.60 -6.70 -1.36
C TYR A 66 8.92 -7.47 -1.50
N ASP A 67 10.04 -6.78 -1.25
CA ASP A 67 11.37 -7.38 -1.34
C ASP A 67 11.68 -8.32 -0.16
N SER A 68 11.10 -8.06 1.01
CA SER A 68 11.36 -8.80 2.24
C SER A 68 10.89 -10.26 2.18
N ASN A 69 11.79 -11.17 2.56
CA ASN A 69 11.51 -12.58 2.79
C ASN A 69 11.25 -12.92 4.27
N SER A 70 11.03 -11.91 5.12
CA SER A 70 10.76 -12.15 6.55
C SER A 70 9.52 -13.01 6.74
N GLU A 71 9.63 -14.02 7.62
CA GLU A 71 8.51 -14.85 8.06
C GLU A 71 7.67 -14.12 9.12
N SER A 72 6.37 -14.40 9.15
CA SER A 72 5.41 -13.83 10.09
C SER A 72 4.23 -14.77 10.26
N TYR A 73 3.49 -14.64 11.37
CA TYR A 73 2.25 -15.39 11.59
C TYR A 73 1.12 -14.96 10.64
N GLU A 74 1.13 -13.70 10.22
CA GLU A 74 0.26 -13.13 9.20
C GLU A 74 0.99 -11.97 8.49
N TYR A 75 0.56 -11.60 7.29
CA TYR A 75 1.28 -10.69 6.40
C TYR A 75 0.48 -9.44 6.00
N THR A 76 -0.69 -9.19 6.61
CA THR A 76 -1.58 -8.05 6.30
C THR A 76 -0.86 -6.71 6.49
N TYR A 77 0.06 -6.64 7.46
CA TYR A 77 0.90 -5.45 7.67
C TYR A 77 1.76 -5.10 6.44
N LYS A 78 2.14 -6.09 5.62
CA LYS A 78 3.01 -5.88 4.44
C LYS A 78 2.28 -5.08 3.36
N ILE A 79 0.98 -5.33 3.17
CA ILE A 79 0.17 -4.68 2.12
C ILE A 79 -0.44 -3.34 2.57
N THR A 80 -0.51 -3.08 3.89
CA THR A 80 -1.18 -1.90 4.45
C THR A 80 -0.67 -0.56 3.89
N PRO A 81 0.64 -0.32 3.70
CA PRO A 81 1.12 0.92 3.10
C PRO A 81 0.63 1.12 1.65
N ALA A 82 0.52 0.05 0.85
CA ALA A 82 0.00 0.12 -0.50
C ALA A 82 -1.51 0.44 -0.53
N LEU A 83 -2.29 -0.11 0.41
CA LEU A 83 -3.71 0.22 0.51
C LEU A 83 -3.94 1.69 0.88
N ARG A 84 -3.09 2.26 1.75
CA ARG A 84 -3.11 3.71 2.06
C ARG A 84 -2.72 4.58 0.87
N LEU A 85 -1.74 4.14 0.09
CA LEU A 85 -1.37 4.83 -1.16
C LEU A 85 -2.49 4.77 -2.19
N SER A 86 -3.19 3.65 -2.30
CA SER A 86 -4.35 3.51 -3.20
C SER A 86 -5.46 4.49 -2.82
N GLU A 87 -5.79 4.61 -1.53
CA GLU A 87 -6.71 5.63 -1.03
C GLU A 87 -6.23 7.05 -1.34
N TYR A 88 -4.95 7.32 -1.13
CA TYR A 88 -4.36 8.64 -1.43
C TYR A 88 -4.49 8.99 -2.92
N TYR A 89 -4.11 8.08 -3.82
CA TYR A 89 -4.19 8.30 -5.26
C TYR A 89 -5.62 8.48 -5.73
N LEU A 90 -6.58 7.70 -5.19
CA LEU A 90 -7.99 7.94 -5.46
C LEU A 90 -8.42 9.34 -4.99
N GLY A 91 -7.99 9.78 -3.81
CA GLY A 91 -8.24 11.13 -3.31
C GLY A 91 -7.74 12.21 -4.27
N GLU A 92 -6.48 12.15 -4.69
CA GLU A 92 -5.87 13.09 -5.63
C GLU A 92 -6.56 13.10 -7.00
N ILE A 93 -6.94 11.92 -7.50
CA ILE A 93 -7.67 11.78 -8.76
C ILE A 93 -9.02 12.51 -8.66
N PHE A 94 -9.81 12.22 -7.63
CA PHE A 94 -11.11 12.85 -7.51
C PHE A 94 -11.04 14.34 -7.17
N GLU A 95 -10.03 14.78 -6.41
CA GLU A 95 -9.76 16.21 -6.23
C GLU A 95 -9.53 16.93 -7.58
N LYS A 96 -8.82 16.29 -8.53
CA LYS A 96 -8.63 16.83 -9.88
C LYS A 96 -9.89 16.78 -10.76
N ILE A 97 -10.77 15.80 -10.55
CA ILE A 97 -11.99 15.60 -11.36
C ILE A 97 -13.12 16.56 -10.93
N ASP A 98 -13.44 16.62 -9.63
CA ASP A 98 -14.62 17.34 -9.13
C ASP A 98 -14.31 18.31 -7.97
N GLY A 99 -13.03 18.61 -7.74
CA GLY A 99 -12.59 19.41 -6.60
C GLY A 99 -12.74 18.68 -5.25
N GLY A 100 -13.06 17.39 -5.25
CA GLY A 100 -13.34 16.59 -4.05
C GLY A 100 -14.71 16.87 -3.42
N HIS A 101 -15.54 17.71 -4.05
CA HIS A 101 -16.65 18.36 -3.37
C HIS A 101 -18.05 17.79 -3.66
N GLU A 102 -18.27 17.01 -4.72
CA GLU A 102 -19.66 16.64 -5.07
C GLU A 102 -20.10 15.21 -4.81
N CYS A 103 -19.23 14.25 -4.49
CA CYS A 103 -19.71 12.93 -4.06
C CYS A 103 -18.72 12.13 -3.22
N VAL A 104 -17.42 12.45 -3.24
CA VAL A 104 -16.38 11.55 -2.74
C VAL A 104 -15.74 11.97 -1.43
N VAL A 105 -16.02 13.15 -0.87
CA VAL A 105 -15.54 13.53 0.46
C VAL A 105 -16.73 13.93 1.32
N ASN A 106 -16.83 13.38 2.53
CA ASN A 106 -17.89 13.74 3.45
C ASN A 106 -17.54 15.01 4.25
N LYS A 107 -18.51 15.56 4.98
CA LYS A 107 -18.35 16.79 5.79
C LYS A 107 -17.22 16.77 6.83
N TRP A 108 -16.63 15.61 7.12
CA TRP A 108 -15.53 15.42 8.06
C TRP A 108 -14.18 15.20 7.36
N GLY A 109 -14.13 15.29 6.03
CA GLY A 109 -12.92 15.09 5.25
C GLY A 109 -12.59 13.62 4.96
N TYR A 110 -13.49 12.66 5.23
CA TYR A 110 -13.25 11.27 4.85
C TYR A 110 -13.77 10.96 3.46
N HIS A 111 -12.99 10.18 2.70
CA HIS A 111 -13.36 9.72 1.39
C HIS A 111 -14.56 8.75 1.42
N ARG A 112 -15.43 8.86 0.41
CA ARG A 112 -16.60 8.02 0.10
C ARG A 112 -16.58 7.69 -1.39
N PHE A 113 -15.48 7.08 -1.83
CA PHE A 113 -15.25 6.78 -3.25
C PHE A 113 -16.42 6.01 -3.87
N ASN A 114 -17.06 5.11 -3.12
CA ASN A 114 -18.22 4.34 -3.54
C ASN A 114 -19.36 5.18 -4.15
N ASN A 115 -19.47 6.46 -3.81
CA ASN A 115 -20.47 7.35 -4.39
C ASN A 115 -20.20 7.69 -5.86
N ALA A 116 -18.96 7.55 -6.34
CA ALA A 116 -18.58 7.75 -7.74
C ALA A 116 -18.79 6.50 -8.61
N PHE A 117 -19.09 5.35 -8.01
CA PHE A 117 -19.22 4.07 -8.71
C PHE A 117 -20.66 3.53 -8.66
N GLU A 118 -20.99 2.72 -9.66
CA GLU A 118 -22.23 1.95 -9.71
C GLU A 118 -22.21 0.84 -8.64
N PRO A 119 -23.35 0.51 -8.01
CA PRO A 119 -23.45 -0.50 -6.95
C PRO A 119 -23.51 -1.92 -7.55
N THR A 120 -22.46 -2.29 -8.28
CA THR A 120 -22.30 -3.60 -8.93
C THR A 120 -21.15 -4.39 -8.28
N SER A 121 -21.06 -5.70 -8.53
CA SER A 121 -19.98 -6.54 -7.97
C SER A 121 -18.58 -6.11 -8.44
N GLU A 122 -18.50 -5.64 -9.69
CA GLU A 122 -17.35 -4.92 -10.23
C GLU A 122 -17.74 -3.44 -10.32
N HIS A 123 -17.01 -2.58 -9.63
CA HIS A 123 -17.37 -1.17 -9.48
C HIS A 123 -16.97 -0.41 -10.74
N HIS A 124 -17.96 0.02 -11.51
CA HIS A 124 -17.76 0.89 -12.66
C HIS A 124 -18.04 2.35 -12.29
N LEU A 125 -17.28 3.30 -12.84
CA LEU A 125 -17.55 4.72 -12.64
C LEU A 125 -18.92 5.08 -13.22
N LYS A 126 -19.66 5.92 -12.51
CA LYS A 126 -20.90 6.51 -13.03
C LYS A 126 -20.60 7.38 -14.24
N SER A 127 -21.55 7.47 -15.18
CA SER A 127 -21.38 8.23 -16.43
C SER A 127 -20.94 9.68 -16.20
N SER A 128 -21.44 10.34 -15.15
CA SER A 128 -21.05 11.72 -14.80
C SER A 128 -19.55 11.89 -14.56
N PHE A 129 -18.87 10.89 -13.98
CA PHE A 129 -17.42 10.92 -13.76
C PHE A 129 -16.65 10.49 -15.02
N LYS A 130 -17.20 9.56 -15.81
CA LYS A 130 -16.63 9.15 -17.09
C LYS A 130 -16.55 10.32 -18.06
N ASP A 131 -17.60 11.11 -18.14
CA ASP A 131 -17.67 12.29 -19.01
C ASP A 131 -16.61 13.34 -18.63
N ILE A 132 -16.34 13.54 -17.32
CA ILE A 132 -15.30 14.48 -16.87
C ILE A 132 -13.89 13.98 -17.24
N LEU A 133 -13.63 12.68 -17.09
CA LEU A 133 -12.34 12.09 -17.46
C LEU A 133 -12.08 12.16 -18.97
N SER A 134 -13.13 12.00 -19.80
CA SER A 134 -13.08 12.12 -21.27
C SER A 134 -11.99 11.24 -21.94
N ASP A 135 -11.53 10.19 -21.25
CA ASP A 135 -10.47 9.29 -21.67
C ASP A 135 -10.74 7.88 -21.12
N ASP A 136 -11.02 6.94 -22.02
CA ASP A 136 -11.38 5.57 -21.68
C ASP A 136 -10.27 4.81 -20.93
N GLU A 137 -9.00 5.11 -21.19
CA GLU A 137 -7.88 4.48 -20.45
C GLU A 137 -7.82 5.00 -19.02
N LYS A 138 -8.04 6.31 -18.82
CA LYS A 138 -8.12 6.87 -17.46
C LYS A 138 -9.32 6.31 -16.71
N VAL A 139 -10.46 6.16 -17.38
CA VAL A 139 -11.65 5.52 -16.79
C VAL A 139 -11.34 4.09 -16.34
N ARG A 140 -10.78 3.26 -17.23
CA ARG A 140 -10.39 1.87 -16.90
C ARG A 140 -9.40 1.82 -15.74
N PHE A 141 -8.42 2.72 -15.73
CA PHE A 141 -7.44 2.80 -14.66
C PHE A 141 -8.10 3.15 -13.32
N VAL A 142 -8.96 4.16 -13.26
CA VAL A 142 -9.64 4.57 -12.00
C VAL A 142 -10.54 3.45 -11.49
N GLU A 143 -11.29 2.79 -12.38
CA GLU A 143 -12.08 1.60 -12.03
C GLU A 143 -11.19 0.48 -11.47
N SER A 144 -10.05 0.19 -12.10
CA SER A 144 -9.12 -0.84 -11.63
C SER A 144 -8.54 -0.50 -10.25
N LEU A 145 -8.08 0.73 -10.05
CA LEU A 145 -7.51 1.19 -8.78
C LEU A 145 -8.55 1.13 -7.65
N TYR A 146 -9.79 1.54 -7.91
CA TYR A 146 -10.84 1.48 -6.91
C TYR A 146 -11.27 0.04 -6.60
N ASN A 147 -11.40 -0.83 -7.60
CA ASN A 147 -11.73 -2.24 -7.36
C ASN A 147 -10.64 -2.95 -6.55
N PHE A 148 -9.36 -2.72 -6.87
CA PHE A 148 -8.23 -3.20 -6.06
C PHE A 148 -8.32 -2.70 -4.61
N TYR A 149 -8.42 -1.38 -4.42
CA TYR A 149 -8.52 -0.79 -3.09
C TYR A 149 -9.71 -1.34 -2.29
N ASN A 150 -10.89 -1.37 -2.90
CA ASN A 150 -12.12 -1.75 -2.22
C ASN A 150 -12.15 -3.24 -1.86
N SER A 151 -11.72 -4.12 -2.78
CA SER A 151 -11.68 -5.56 -2.55
C SER A 151 -10.67 -5.93 -1.46
N GLU A 152 -9.41 -5.50 -1.58
CA GLU A 152 -8.36 -5.83 -0.62
C GLU A 152 -8.60 -5.17 0.74
N ARG A 153 -9.03 -3.90 0.78
CA ARG A 153 -9.38 -3.24 2.04
C ARG A 153 -10.55 -3.95 2.72
N SER A 154 -11.61 -4.26 1.99
CA SER A 154 -12.77 -4.91 2.59
C SER A 154 -12.40 -6.29 3.15
N LYS A 155 -11.59 -7.05 2.40
CA LYS A 155 -11.13 -8.39 2.77
C LYS A 155 -10.40 -8.41 4.12
N TYR A 156 -9.45 -7.51 4.35
CA TYR A 156 -8.56 -7.61 5.53
C TYR A 156 -8.81 -6.60 6.66
N PHE A 157 -9.72 -5.64 6.48
CA PHE A 157 -10.02 -4.64 7.53
C PHE A 157 -11.38 -4.84 8.22
N HIS A 158 -12.19 -5.80 7.74
CA HIS A 158 -13.41 -6.18 8.41
C HIS A 158 -13.23 -7.52 9.13
N THR A 159 -13.55 -7.53 10.42
CA THR A 159 -13.80 -8.76 11.16
C THR A 159 -15.23 -9.20 10.85
N ASN A 160 -15.41 -10.41 10.35
CA ASN A 160 -16.74 -11.00 10.21
C ASN A 160 -17.33 -11.33 11.59
N ASP A 161 -18.62 -11.67 11.64
CA ASP A 161 -19.34 -11.94 12.91
C ASP A 161 -18.72 -13.11 13.70
N ASP A 162 -17.99 -14.01 13.03
CA ASP A 162 -17.15 -15.04 13.66
C ASP A 162 -15.66 -14.66 13.55
N ALA A 163 -14.92 -14.79 14.65
CA ALA A 163 -13.48 -14.55 14.68
C ALA A 163 -12.72 -15.50 13.73
N LEU A 164 -13.28 -16.69 13.45
CA LEU A 164 -12.76 -17.64 12.46
C LEU A 164 -12.84 -17.13 11.02
N ASP A 165 -13.72 -16.16 10.75
CA ASP A 165 -13.97 -15.62 9.41
C ASP A 165 -13.18 -14.31 9.14
N THR A 166 -12.29 -13.90 10.06
CA THR A 166 -11.39 -12.76 9.83
C THR A 166 -10.31 -13.19 8.85
N LEU A 167 -10.33 -12.63 7.64
CA LEU A 167 -9.35 -12.94 6.61
C LEU A 167 -8.04 -12.21 6.89
N THR A 168 -6.94 -12.96 6.82
CA THR A 168 -5.57 -12.47 6.87
C THR A 168 -4.85 -12.75 5.57
N VAL A 169 -3.71 -12.10 5.37
CA VAL A 169 -2.75 -12.53 4.35
C VAL A 169 -1.90 -13.63 4.96
N ASP A 170 -2.08 -14.86 4.48
CA ASP A 170 -1.57 -16.06 5.18
C ASP A 170 -0.15 -16.43 4.76
N SER A 171 0.32 -15.85 3.65
CA SER A 171 1.67 -16.12 3.14
C SER A 171 2.39 -14.89 2.65
N ASN A 172 3.72 -14.94 2.73
CA ASN A 172 4.56 -13.89 2.16
C ASN A 172 4.37 -13.78 0.64
N GLN A 173 4.08 -14.89 -0.04
CA GLN A 173 3.87 -14.89 -1.48
C GLN A 173 2.59 -14.15 -1.86
N GLU A 174 1.49 -14.39 -1.15
CA GLU A 174 0.24 -13.66 -1.32
C GLU A 174 0.45 -12.15 -1.13
N ALA A 175 1.17 -11.74 -0.09
CA ALA A 175 1.52 -10.34 0.12
C ALA A 175 2.30 -9.73 -1.05
N LYS A 176 3.23 -10.49 -1.63
CA LYS A 176 4.02 -10.03 -2.79
C LYS A 176 3.20 -9.91 -4.06
N ASP A 177 2.27 -10.83 -4.27
CA ASP A 177 1.38 -10.81 -5.43
C ASP A 177 0.46 -9.58 -5.37
N ILE A 178 -0.14 -9.31 -4.20
CA ILE A 178 -0.96 -8.11 -3.96
C ILE A 178 -0.13 -6.82 -4.14
N LEU A 179 1.09 -6.78 -3.58
CA LEU A 179 1.97 -5.61 -3.74
C LEU A 179 2.39 -5.39 -5.18
N LYS A 180 2.62 -6.45 -5.94
CA LYS A 180 2.97 -6.36 -7.37
C LYS A 180 1.83 -5.73 -8.17
N GLU A 181 0.60 -6.19 -7.96
CA GLU A 181 -0.59 -5.60 -8.59
C GLU A 181 -0.73 -4.12 -8.22
N ALA A 182 -0.51 -3.77 -6.94
CA ALA A 182 -0.51 -2.38 -6.49
C ALA A 182 0.52 -1.53 -7.24
N PHE A 183 1.75 -2.02 -7.44
CA PHE A 183 2.80 -1.26 -8.15
C PHE A 183 2.45 -1.03 -9.62
N GLU A 184 1.85 -2.01 -10.29
CA GLU A 184 1.38 -1.85 -11.67
C GLU A 184 0.29 -0.77 -11.78
N LEU A 185 -0.57 -0.64 -10.77
CA LEU A 185 -1.54 0.45 -10.67
C LEU A 185 -0.86 1.79 -10.33
N PHE A 186 0.12 1.79 -9.43
CA PHE A 186 0.82 3.03 -9.04
C PHE A 186 1.62 3.60 -10.20
N ASP A 187 2.25 2.76 -11.02
CA ASP A 187 2.95 3.21 -12.23
C ASP A 187 1.99 3.90 -13.21
N LYS A 188 0.83 3.28 -13.45
CA LYS A 188 -0.25 3.89 -14.28
C LYS A 188 -0.77 5.20 -13.71
N TYR A 189 -0.83 5.37 -12.39
CA TYR A 189 -1.19 6.66 -11.78
C TYR A 189 -0.25 7.77 -12.26
N TYR A 190 1.06 7.51 -12.28
CA TYR A 190 2.07 8.47 -12.73
C TYR A 190 2.03 8.72 -14.23
N ILE A 191 1.51 7.80 -15.04
CA ILE A 191 1.31 8.01 -16.48
C ILE A 191 0.09 8.92 -16.75
N TYR A 192 -1.01 8.72 -16.02
CA TYR A 192 -2.31 9.31 -16.38
C TYR A 192 -2.65 10.61 -15.65
N PHE A 193 -2.10 10.82 -14.44
CA PHE A 193 -2.55 11.88 -13.53
C PHE A 193 -1.42 12.76 -12.97
N VAL A 194 -0.15 12.45 -13.22
CA VAL A 194 1.00 13.26 -12.82
C VAL A 194 1.69 13.79 -14.06
#